data_AF-A0A344WDF8-F1
#
_entry.id   AF-A0A344WDF8-F1
#
_cell.length_a   1.000
_cell.length_b   1.000
_cell.length_c   1.000
_cell.angle_alpha   90.00
_cell.angle_beta   90.00
_cell.angle_gamma   90.00
#
_symmetry.space_group_name_H-M   'P 1'
#
loop_
_entity.id
_entity.type
_entity.pdbx_description
1 polymer ?
#
loop_
_entity_poly.entity_id
_entity_poly.type
_entity_poly.pdbx_seq_one_letter_code
_entity_poly.pdbx_strand_id
1 'polypeptide(L)'
;MEYTAGAVDPHRPWIRDARDAPENMNWWQTLFNPFGKTYKLHFTRAWTLMFMGRLLLYVIPSFIAFVAGIAGVSSDGFNKPVNLMLFTVPAVLLPFALFTLLTEYTSFVVHVRRLTEAGRSAFMAVIVLVPLLLGLIAYALGTQAGAAQYRQMHSPANSEAVETRAEKKGEEEEGEDAASKDTQTAAAGGGGARDPRRAAMMQMSERQLAMQAGMGMAFPIWWLASFGAMLWSLMYVARLPNGGEGKFRTGSHMTPEEIARGV
;
A
#
# COMPACT_ATOMS: atom_id res chain seq x y z
N MET A 1 38.27 -6.55 28.15
CA MET A 1 37.24 -5.90 27.32
C MET A 1 37.12 -4.48 27.81
N GLU A 2 37.53 -3.51 27.00
CA GLU A 2 37.45 -2.08 27.37
C GLU A 2 35.98 -1.67 27.45
N TYR A 3 35.52 -1.35 28.66
CA TYR A 3 34.25 -0.68 28.90
C TYR A 3 34.34 0.71 28.27
N THR A 4 33.60 0.94 27.19
CA THR A 4 33.52 2.26 26.56
C THR A 4 32.71 3.17 27.49
N ALA A 5 33.39 4.14 28.11
CA ALA A 5 32.75 5.15 28.93
C ALA A 5 31.60 5.82 28.15
N GLY A 6 30.37 5.69 28.65
CA GLY A 6 29.18 6.31 28.06
C GLY A 6 28.28 5.43 27.18
N ALA A 7 28.55 4.12 27.05
CA ALA A 7 27.59 3.21 26.42
C ALA A 7 26.42 2.90 27.38
N VAL A 8 25.19 3.15 26.93
CA VAL A 8 23.97 2.88 27.71
C VAL A 8 23.64 1.39 27.72
N ASP A 9 23.90 0.70 26.60
CA ASP A 9 23.74 -0.75 26.46
C ASP A 9 25.10 -1.37 26.09
N PRO A 10 25.68 -2.23 26.95
CA PRO A 10 26.96 -2.90 26.66
C PRO A 10 26.95 -3.77 25.40
N HIS A 11 25.79 -4.33 25.03
CA HIS A 11 25.62 -5.12 23.81
C HIS A 11 25.41 -4.25 22.56
N ARG A 12 25.10 -2.97 22.74
CA ARG A 12 24.83 -2.01 21.67
C ARG A 12 25.57 -0.68 21.94
N PRO A 13 26.91 -0.67 21.84
CA PRO A 13 27.74 0.46 22.25
C PRO A 13 27.53 1.74 21.41
N TRP A 14 26.78 1.65 20.30
CA TRP A 14 26.34 2.81 19.52
C TRP A 14 25.14 3.56 20.12
N ILE A 15 24.48 3.01 21.15
CA ILE A 15 23.44 3.69 21.93
C ILE A 15 24.12 4.49 23.03
N ARG A 16 24.15 5.81 22.85
CA ARG A 16 24.85 6.75 23.75
C ARG A 16 23.91 7.67 24.52
N ASP A 17 22.66 7.81 24.06
CA ASP A 17 21.64 8.59 24.74
C ASP A 17 20.79 7.67 25.63
N ALA A 18 20.76 7.95 26.94
CA ALA A 18 19.99 7.16 27.91
C ALA A 18 18.48 7.13 27.59
N ARG A 19 17.98 8.18 26.93
CA ARG A 19 16.59 8.27 26.48
C ARG A 19 16.25 7.25 25.39
N ASP A 20 17.26 6.84 24.61
CA ASP A 20 17.13 5.83 23.55
C ASP A 20 17.26 4.39 24.08
N ALA A 21 17.45 4.18 25.38
CA ALA A 21 17.56 2.84 25.96
C ALA A 21 16.37 1.93 25.54
N PRO A 22 16.63 0.73 25.00
CA PRO A 22 15.57 -0.15 24.51
C PRO A 22 14.61 -0.65 25.59
N GLU A 23 15.10 -0.91 26.81
CA GLU A 23 14.27 -1.37 27.94
C GLU A 23 13.26 -0.32 28.42
N ASN A 24 13.53 0.96 28.19
CA ASN A 24 12.68 2.06 28.65
C ASN A 24 11.55 2.40 27.67
N MET A 25 11.45 1.69 26.54
CA MET A 25 10.43 1.93 25.53
C MET A 25 9.07 1.38 25.97
N ASN A 26 8.15 2.28 26.32
CA ASN A 26 6.75 1.91 26.53
C ASN A 26 5.98 1.91 25.19
N TRP A 27 5.68 0.71 24.68
CA TRP A 27 4.98 0.52 23.41
C TRP A 27 3.60 1.17 23.36
N TRP A 28 2.82 1.02 24.43
CA TRP A 28 1.46 1.54 24.48
C TRP A 28 1.46 3.08 24.38
N GLN A 29 2.30 3.73 25.17
CA GLN A 29 2.47 5.18 25.12
C GLN A 29 3.01 5.64 23.76
N THR A 30 3.98 4.92 23.21
CA THR A 30 4.60 5.28 21.93
C THR A 30 3.61 5.21 20.76
N LEU A 31 2.76 4.19 20.73
CA LEU A 31 1.85 3.93 19.62
C LEU A 31 0.51 4.65 19.72
N PHE A 32 0.00 4.92 20.93
CA PHE A 32 -1.38 5.38 21.12
C PHE A 32 -1.53 6.76 21.76
N ASN A 33 -0.49 7.32 22.40
CA ASN A 33 -0.58 8.64 23.03
C ASN A 33 0.11 9.72 22.16
N PRO A 34 -0.63 10.61 21.48
CA PRO A 34 -0.03 11.64 20.62
C PRO A 34 0.65 12.78 21.39
N PHE A 35 0.35 12.98 22.68
CA PHE A 35 0.83 14.13 23.45
C PHE A 35 2.20 13.92 24.10
N GLY A 36 2.83 12.78 23.88
CA GLY A 36 4.16 12.50 24.42
C GLY A 36 5.29 12.78 23.43
N LYS A 37 6.48 12.32 23.82
CA LYS A 37 7.72 12.44 23.04
C LYS A 37 8.25 11.05 22.69
N THR A 38 8.82 10.93 21.50
CA THR A 38 9.44 9.68 21.05
C THR A 38 10.86 9.94 20.60
N TYR A 39 11.79 9.24 21.25
CA TYR A 39 13.21 9.30 20.94
C TYR A 39 13.55 8.50 19.68
N LYS A 40 14.73 8.74 19.12
CA LYS A 40 15.12 8.24 17.81
C LYS A 40 15.00 6.73 17.70
N LEU A 41 15.54 6.00 18.67
CA LEU A 41 15.54 4.54 18.62
C LEU A 41 14.15 3.96 18.82
N HIS A 42 13.34 4.59 19.68
CA HIS A 42 11.95 4.14 19.91
C HIS A 42 11.10 4.36 18.65
N PHE A 43 11.29 5.48 17.96
CA PHE A 43 10.66 5.77 16.68
C PHE A 43 11.02 4.70 15.63
N THR A 44 12.31 4.43 15.43
CA THR A 44 12.74 3.48 14.39
C THR A 44 12.30 2.05 14.69
N ARG A 45 12.25 1.65 15.97
CA ARG A 45 11.69 0.35 16.40
C ARG A 45 10.20 0.25 16.10
N ALA A 46 9.42 1.26 16.50
CA ALA A 46 7.98 1.30 16.21
C ALA A 46 7.72 1.29 14.70
N TRP A 47 8.44 2.13 13.94
CA TRP A 47 8.34 2.20 12.50
C TRP A 47 8.66 0.85 11.84
N THR A 48 9.74 0.20 12.26
CA THR A 48 10.15 -1.11 11.73
C THR A 48 9.10 -2.18 12.01
N LEU A 49 8.52 -2.20 13.22
CA LEU A 49 7.45 -3.14 13.58
C LEU A 49 6.24 -2.97 12.65
N MET A 50 5.80 -1.72 12.43
CA MET A 50 4.66 -1.42 11.57
C MET A 50 4.94 -1.81 10.11
N PHE A 51 6.12 -1.44 9.59
CA PHE A 51 6.52 -1.75 8.22
C PHE A 51 6.65 -3.25 7.99
N MET A 52 7.41 -3.95 8.85
CA MET A 52 7.60 -5.40 8.73
C MET A 52 6.31 -6.15 8.95
N GLY A 53 5.46 -5.73 9.89
CA GLY A 53 4.14 -6.32 10.09
C GLY A 53 3.28 -6.23 8.82
N ARG A 54 3.21 -5.05 8.19
CA ARG A 54 2.51 -4.87 6.91
C ARG A 54 3.10 -5.74 5.81
N LEU A 55 4.42 -5.75 5.67
CA LEU A 55 5.11 -6.52 4.64
C LEU A 55 4.80 -8.02 4.78
N LEU A 56 4.91 -8.58 5.99
CA LEU A 56 4.67 -9.98 6.25
C LEU A 56 3.19 -10.35 6.05
N LEU A 57 2.27 -9.51 6.53
CA LEU A 57 0.82 -9.72 6.37
C LEU A 57 0.36 -9.60 4.91
N TYR A 58 1.10 -8.90 4.06
CA TYR A 58 0.82 -8.85 2.63
C TYR A 58 1.48 -10.01 1.88
N VAL A 59 2.80 -10.15 2.02
CA VAL A 59 3.63 -11.06 1.22
C VAL A 59 3.32 -12.52 1.53
N ILE A 60 3.26 -12.91 2.80
CA ILE A 60 3.09 -14.33 3.16
C ILE A 60 1.74 -14.86 2.68
N PRO A 61 0.59 -14.22 2.97
CA PRO A 61 -0.70 -14.74 2.51
C PRO A 61 -0.85 -14.70 0.98
N SER A 62 -0.33 -13.64 0.33
CA SER A 62 -0.36 -13.55 -1.14
C SER A 62 0.48 -14.65 -1.80
N PHE A 63 1.67 -14.94 -1.24
CA PHE A 63 2.54 -15.99 -1.74
C PHE A 63 1.92 -17.38 -1.55
N ILE A 64 1.29 -17.64 -0.41
CA ILE A 64 0.54 -18.88 -0.18
C ILE A 64 -0.60 -19.02 -1.20
N ALA A 65 -1.40 -17.98 -1.40
CA ALA A 65 -2.50 -17.98 -2.37
C ALA A 65 -1.98 -18.22 -3.81
N PHE A 66 -0.83 -17.62 -4.16
CA PHE A 66 -0.18 -17.80 -5.45
C PHE A 66 0.27 -19.26 -5.67
N VAL A 67 0.97 -19.86 -4.70
CA VAL A 67 1.42 -21.25 -4.78
C VAL A 67 0.24 -22.21 -4.81
N ALA A 68 -0.79 -21.97 -3.99
CA ALA A 68 -2.01 -22.77 -3.98
C ALA A 68 -2.73 -22.72 -5.33
N GLY A 69 -2.78 -21.54 -5.98
CA GLY A 69 -3.33 -21.38 -7.32
C GLY A 69 -2.57 -22.17 -8.38
N ILE A 70 -1.23 -22.19 -8.34
CA ILE A 70 -0.39 -23.03 -9.23
C ILE A 70 -0.66 -24.52 -8.99
N ALA A 71 -0.87 -24.91 -7.74
CA ALA A 71 -1.18 -26.29 -7.36
C ALA A 71 -2.61 -26.73 -7.71
N GLY A 72 -3.43 -25.86 -8.32
CA GLY A 72 -4.81 -26.16 -8.69
C GLY A 72 -5.81 -26.14 -7.54
N VAL A 73 -5.43 -25.59 -6.38
CA VAL A 73 -6.36 -25.39 -5.26
C VAL A 73 -7.31 -24.25 -5.60
N SER A 74 -8.60 -24.42 -5.33
CA SER A 74 -9.59 -23.38 -5.59
C SER A 74 -9.24 -22.09 -4.81
N SER A 75 -9.17 -20.97 -5.54
CA SER A 75 -8.80 -19.68 -4.96
C SER A 75 -10.00 -18.84 -4.51
N ASP A 76 -11.22 -19.36 -4.69
CA ASP A 76 -12.48 -18.64 -4.45
C ASP A 76 -12.60 -18.14 -3.02
N GLY A 77 -12.18 -18.95 -2.05
CA GLY A 77 -12.17 -18.56 -0.63
C GLY A 77 -11.20 -17.41 -0.34
N PHE A 78 -10.01 -17.42 -0.94
CA PHE A 78 -8.99 -16.40 -0.73
C PHE A 78 -9.37 -15.06 -1.38
N ASN A 79 -10.01 -15.12 -2.55
CA ASN A 79 -10.39 -13.96 -3.34
C ASN A 79 -11.80 -13.43 -3.02
N LYS A 80 -12.53 -14.08 -2.11
CA LYS A 80 -13.86 -13.64 -1.69
C LYS A 80 -13.80 -12.17 -1.22
N PRO A 81 -14.62 -11.26 -1.78
CA PRO A 81 -14.60 -9.85 -1.39
C PRO A 81 -15.16 -9.65 0.02
N VAL A 82 -14.44 -8.91 0.85
CA VAL A 82 -14.85 -8.46 2.18
C VAL A 82 -14.97 -6.94 2.17
N ASN A 83 -16.15 -6.43 2.54
CA ASN A 83 -16.45 -5.01 2.56
C ASN A 83 -16.07 -4.39 3.92
N LEU A 84 -15.21 -3.37 3.90
CA LEU A 84 -14.74 -2.60 5.08
C LEU A 84 -15.40 -1.21 5.15
N MET A 85 -16.66 -1.10 4.71
CA MET A 85 -17.48 0.12 4.59
C MET A 85 -17.00 1.09 3.50
N LEU A 86 -15.73 1.51 3.52
CA LEU A 86 -15.16 2.49 2.59
C LEU A 86 -14.55 1.86 1.34
N PHE A 87 -14.09 0.62 1.44
CA PHE A 87 -13.46 -0.11 0.35
C PHE A 87 -13.63 -1.62 0.55
N THR A 88 -13.32 -2.39 -0.49
CA THR A 88 -13.41 -3.85 -0.48
C THR A 88 -12.04 -4.46 -0.66
N VAL A 89 -11.74 -5.53 0.09
CA VAL A 89 -10.48 -6.27 0.00
C VAL A 89 -10.76 -7.77 -0.19
N PRO A 90 -9.86 -8.51 -0.85
CA PRO A 90 -9.89 -9.98 -0.82
C PRO A 90 -9.80 -10.49 0.62
N ALA A 91 -10.51 -11.57 0.94
CA ALA A 91 -10.54 -12.17 2.28
C ALA A 91 -9.14 -12.51 2.80
N VAL A 92 -8.25 -13.00 1.94
CA VAL A 92 -6.85 -13.30 2.28
C VAL A 92 -6.06 -12.06 2.75
N LEU A 93 -6.44 -10.86 2.30
CA LEU A 93 -5.81 -9.60 2.67
C LEU A 93 -6.53 -8.85 3.81
N LEU A 94 -7.58 -9.44 4.40
CA LEU A 94 -8.30 -8.81 5.50
C LEU A 94 -7.40 -8.48 6.70
N PRO A 95 -6.52 -9.38 7.20
CA PRO A 95 -5.61 -9.05 8.29
C PRO A 95 -4.65 -7.91 7.94
N PHE A 96 -4.15 -7.90 6.71
CA PHE A 96 -3.31 -6.82 6.19
C PHE A 96 -4.05 -5.48 6.17
N ALA A 97 -5.29 -5.45 5.70
CA ALA A 97 -6.09 -4.23 5.62
C ALA A 97 -6.36 -3.64 7.01
N LEU A 98 -6.79 -4.48 7.96
CA LEU A 98 -7.04 -4.04 9.35
C LEU A 98 -5.76 -3.56 10.02
N PHE A 99 -4.66 -4.30 9.85
CA PHE A 99 -3.37 -3.90 10.41
C PHE A 99 -2.86 -2.60 9.76
N THR A 100 -3.08 -2.41 8.46
CA THR A 100 -2.73 -1.17 7.76
C THR A 100 -3.48 0.02 8.37
N LEU A 101 -4.80 -0.07 8.56
CA LEU A 101 -5.59 1.00 9.19
C LEU A 101 -5.10 1.32 10.61
N LEU A 102 -4.86 0.29 11.42
CA LEU A 102 -4.30 0.46 12.77
C LEU A 102 -2.95 1.18 12.72
N THR A 103 -2.08 0.75 11.80
CA THR A 103 -0.73 1.30 11.70
C THR A 103 -0.66 2.65 10.99
N GLU A 104 -1.68 3.05 10.22
CA GLU A 104 -1.80 4.44 9.74
C GLU A 104 -1.99 5.38 10.93
N TYR A 105 -2.90 5.02 11.84
CA TYR A 105 -3.12 5.77 13.07
C TYR A 105 -1.86 5.79 13.96
N THR A 106 -1.29 4.62 14.28
CA THR A 106 -0.12 4.59 15.17
C THR A 106 1.12 5.20 14.51
N SER A 107 1.27 5.12 13.18
CA SER A 107 2.32 5.85 12.46
C SER A 107 2.15 7.35 12.62
N PHE A 108 0.94 7.89 12.46
CA PHE A 108 0.67 9.30 12.71
C PHE A 108 1.05 9.71 14.14
N VAL A 109 0.63 8.95 15.15
CA VAL A 109 0.97 9.19 16.56
C VAL A 109 2.49 9.22 16.77
N VAL A 110 3.20 8.20 16.28
CA VAL A 110 4.66 8.08 16.44
C VAL A 110 5.40 9.25 15.75
N HIS A 111 4.90 9.72 14.61
CA HIS A 111 5.45 10.88 13.90
C HIS A 111 5.19 12.19 14.65
N VAL A 112 3.99 12.42 15.17
CA VAL A 112 3.67 13.58 16.02
C VAL A 112 4.64 13.66 17.20
N ARG A 113 4.79 12.56 17.93
CA ARG A 113 5.67 12.49 19.10
C ARG A 113 7.13 12.73 18.73
N ARG A 114 7.58 12.19 17.58
CA ARG A 114 8.97 12.34 17.13
C ARG A 114 9.30 13.76 16.68
N LEU A 115 8.40 14.38 15.91
CA LEU A 115 8.55 15.76 15.46
C LEU A 115 8.54 16.73 16.65
N THR A 116 7.61 16.52 17.60
CA THR A 116 7.53 17.31 18.84
C THR A 116 8.82 17.20 19.66
N GLU A 117 9.38 15.99 19.80
CA GLU A 117 10.63 15.80 20.52
C GLU A 117 11.83 16.47 19.84
N ALA A 118 11.80 16.61 18.52
CA ALA A 118 12.84 17.29 17.75
C ALA A 118 12.62 18.80 17.62
N GLY A 119 11.62 19.38 18.31
CA GLY A 119 11.28 20.80 18.19
C GLY A 119 10.75 21.19 16.81
N ARG A 120 10.19 20.25 16.05
CA ARG A 120 9.59 20.47 14.73
C ARG A 120 8.08 20.52 14.83
N SER A 121 7.45 21.12 13.82
CA SER A 121 5.98 21.20 13.77
C SER A 121 5.38 19.80 13.66
N ALA A 122 4.57 19.42 14.66
CA ALA A 122 3.82 18.16 14.67
C ALA A 122 2.85 18.02 13.48
N PHE A 123 2.42 19.14 12.89
CA PHE A 123 1.55 19.15 11.71
C PHE A 123 2.14 18.37 10.52
N MET A 124 3.48 18.30 10.41
CA MET A 124 4.12 17.52 9.36
C MET A 124 3.80 16.02 9.43
N ALA A 125 3.33 15.51 10.57
CA ALA A 125 2.89 14.12 10.70
C ALA A 125 1.71 13.79 9.76
N VAL A 126 0.93 14.78 9.30
CA VAL A 126 -0.14 14.55 8.31
C VAL A 126 0.40 13.96 7.00
N ILE A 127 1.68 14.15 6.67
CA ILE A 127 2.33 13.56 5.49
C ILE A 127 2.16 12.04 5.46
N VAL A 128 2.20 11.36 6.61
CA VAL A 128 2.05 9.90 6.63
C VAL A 128 0.64 9.42 6.31
N LEU A 129 -0.36 10.30 6.40
CA LEU A 129 -1.75 10.00 6.05
C LEU A 129 -2.05 10.22 4.56
N VAL A 130 -1.19 10.95 3.85
CA VAL A 130 -1.36 11.25 2.41
C VAL A 130 -1.56 10.00 1.56
N PRO A 131 -0.80 8.90 1.73
CA PRO A 131 -1.01 7.70 0.94
C PRO A 131 -2.42 7.13 1.10
N LEU A 132 -2.93 7.05 2.34
CA LEU A 132 -4.29 6.56 2.62
C LEU A 132 -5.34 7.45 1.93
N LEU A 133 -5.22 8.77 2.06
CA LEU A 133 -6.15 9.72 1.46
C LEU A 133 -6.16 9.60 -0.07
N LEU A 134 -4.98 9.56 -0.69
CA LEU A 134 -4.86 9.39 -2.15
C LEU A 134 -5.41 8.04 -2.61
N GLY A 135 -5.16 6.97 -1.86
CA GLY A 135 -5.71 5.64 -2.13
C GLY A 135 -7.25 5.62 -2.10
N LEU A 136 -7.86 6.26 -1.09
CA LEU A 136 -9.32 6.35 -0.98
C LEU A 136 -9.93 7.20 -2.10
N ILE A 137 -9.33 8.33 -2.45
CA ILE A 137 -9.78 9.18 -3.56
C ILE A 137 -9.68 8.40 -4.88
N ALA A 138 -8.54 7.76 -5.14
CA ALA A 138 -8.33 6.93 -6.32
C ALA A 138 -9.32 5.76 -6.40
N TYR A 139 -9.65 5.13 -5.26
CA TYR A 139 -10.66 4.08 -5.20
C TYR A 139 -12.05 4.62 -5.58
N ALA A 140 -12.44 5.76 -5.03
CA ALA A 140 -13.72 6.39 -5.36
C ALA A 140 -13.82 6.77 -6.85
N LEU A 141 -12.76 7.32 -7.43
CA LEU A 141 -12.72 7.65 -8.86
C LEU A 141 -12.73 6.40 -9.74
N GLY A 142 -11.94 5.38 -9.40
CA GLY A 142 -11.89 4.13 -10.15
C GLY A 142 -13.19 3.33 -10.09
N THR A 143 -13.90 3.34 -8.96
CA THR A 143 -15.23 2.70 -8.85
C THR A 143 -16.27 3.37 -9.74
N GLN A 144 -16.29 4.71 -9.80
CA GLN A 144 -17.16 5.45 -10.71
C GLN A 144 -16.84 5.14 -12.18
N ALA A 145 -15.56 5.11 -12.54
CA ALA A 145 -15.11 4.78 -13.89
C ALA A 145 -15.50 3.34 -14.28
N GLY A 146 -15.31 2.36 -13.39
CA GLY A 146 -15.69 0.97 -13.65
C GLY A 146 -17.20 0.78 -13.81
N ALA A 147 -18.02 1.46 -13.00
CA ALA A 147 -19.46 1.45 -13.16
C ALA A 147 -19.91 2.06 -14.51
N ALA A 148 -19.28 3.18 -14.91
CA ALA A 148 -19.53 3.78 -16.23
C ALA A 148 -19.12 2.84 -17.37
N GLN A 149 -17.98 2.16 -17.24
CA GLN A 149 -17.51 1.18 -18.22
C GLN A 149 -18.48 -0.01 -18.34
N TYR A 150 -19.03 -0.50 -17.23
CA TYR A 150 -20.04 -1.56 -17.24
C TYR A 150 -21.26 -1.15 -18.06
N ARG A 151 -21.80 0.06 -17.79
CA ARG A 151 -22.98 0.59 -18.49
C ARG A 151 -22.73 0.80 -19.98
N GLN A 152 -21.52 1.18 -20.38
CA GLN A 152 -21.15 1.29 -21.79
C GLN A 152 -21.13 -0.08 -22.47
N MET A 153 -20.53 -1.10 -21.82
CA MET A 153 -20.44 -2.45 -22.38
C MET A 153 -21.82 -3.12 -22.52
N HIS A 154 -22.76 -2.80 -21.64
CA HIS A 154 -24.13 -3.33 -21.65
C HIS A 154 -25.16 -2.36 -22.25
N SER A 155 -24.70 -1.36 -23.00
CA SER A 155 -25.61 -0.46 -23.73
C SER A 155 -26.22 -1.19 -24.94
N PRO A 156 -27.47 -0.87 -25.32
CA PRO A 156 -28.17 -1.52 -26.43
C PRO A 156 -27.37 -1.56 -27.74
N ALA A 157 -26.63 -0.49 -28.03
CA ALA A 157 -25.78 -0.38 -29.21
C ALA A 157 -24.60 -1.38 -29.22
N ASN A 158 -24.12 -1.80 -28.04
CA ASN A 158 -23.06 -2.80 -27.91
C ASN A 158 -23.62 -4.23 -27.82
N SER A 159 -24.81 -4.43 -27.26
CA SER A 159 -25.47 -5.74 -27.27
C SER A 159 -25.91 -6.14 -28.69
N GLU A 160 -26.47 -5.21 -29.46
CA GLU A 160 -26.86 -5.45 -30.87
C GLU A 160 -25.63 -5.75 -31.75
N ALA A 161 -24.49 -5.10 -31.51
CA ALA A 161 -23.23 -5.37 -32.22
C ALA A 161 -22.59 -6.72 -31.84
N VAL A 162 -22.90 -7.26 -30.66
CA VAL A 162 -22.47 -8.59 -30.23
C VAL A 162 -23.41 -9.67 -30.79
N GLU A 163 -24.72 -9.43 -30.78
CA GLU A 163 -25.73 -10.34 -31.36
C GLU A 163 -25.57 -10.46 -32.88
N THR A 164 -25.48 -9.35 -33.62
CA THR A 164 -25.23 -9.37 -35.07
C THR A 164 -23.89 -10.00 -35.46
N ARG A 165 -22.89 -9.99 -34.57
CA ARG A 165 -21.61 -10.66 -34.80
C ARG A 165 -21.65 -12.15 -34.43
N ALA A 166 -22.47 -12.54 -33.45
CA ALA A 166 -22.71 -13.94 -33.09
C ALA A 166 -23.57 -14.64 -34.16
N GLU A 167 -24.58 -13.96 -34.70
CA GLU A 167 -25.39 -14.44 -35.83
C GLU A 167 -24.54 -14.65 -37.09
N LYS A 168 -23.70 -13.68 -37.46
CA LYS A 168 -22.76 -13.84 -38.60
C LYS A 168 -21.78 -14.99 -38.43
N LYS A 169 -21.37 -15.28 -37.19
CA LYS A 169 -20.45 -16.38 -36.90
C LYS A 169 -21.15 -17.75 -36.87
N GLY A 170 -22.45 -17.78 -36.56
CA GLY A 170 -23.29 -18.97 -36.69
C GLY A 170 -23.64 -19.29 -38.15
N GLU A 171 -23.78 -18.27 -38.99
CA GLU A 171 -24.00 -18.43 -40.45
C GLU A 171 -22.71 -18.81 -41.20
N GLU A 172 -21.53 -18.39 -40.73
CA GLU A 172 -20.23 -18.77 -41.33
C GLU A 172 -19.76 -20.20 -40.98
N GLU A 173 -20.38 -20.89 -40.03
CA GLU A 173 -20.06 -22.31 -39.71
C GLU A 173 -20.81 -23.32 -40.61
N GLU A 174 -21.74 -22.89 -41.47
CA GLU A 174 -22.48 -23.76 -42.42
C GLU A 174 -22.00 -23.69 -43.88
N GLY A 175 -20.92 -22.96 -44.20
CA GLY A 175 -20.49 -22.73 -45.60
C GLY A 175 -18.98 -22.84 -45.88
N GLU A 176 -18.58 -24.06 -46.30
CA GLU A 176 -17.49 -24.44 -47.22
C GLU A 176 -16.07 -23.83 -47.18
N ASP A 177 -15.11 -24.76 -47.25
CA ASP A 177 -13.73 -24.63 -47.71
C ASP A 177 -13.57 -23.83 -49.03
N ALA A 178 -12.73 -22.78 -49.04
CA ALA A 178 -11.86 -22.44 -50.17
C ALA A 178 -10.84 -21.33 -49.83
N ALA A 179 -9.63 -21.49 -50.38
CA ALA A 179 -8.43 -20.68 -50.19
C ALA A 179 -8.49 -19.22 -50.70
N SER A 180 -7.66 -18.33 -50.12
CA SER A 180 -6.52 -17.61 -50.80
C SER A 180 -6.21 -16.21 -50.23
N LYS A 181 -4.91 -16.04 -49.89
CA LYS A 181 -4.01 -14.88 -49.72
C LYS A 181 -4.45 -13.40 -49.89
N ASP A 182 -3.86 -12.61 -48.97
CA ASP A 182 -3.33 -11.24 -49.04
C ASP A 182 -4.24 -10.07 -49.47
N THR A 183 -4.42 -9.09 -48.59
CA THR A 183 -3.94 -7.69 -48.76
C THR A 183 -4.05 -6.92 -47.44
N GLN A 184 -3.00 -6.17 -47.12
CA GLN A 184 -2.83 -5.34 -45.93
C GLN A 184 -3.46 -3.94 -46.13
N THR A 185 -3.82 -3.29 -45.01
CA THR A 185 -4.12 -1.84 -44.80
C THR A 185 -5.56 -1.34 -44.99
N ALA A 186 -6.28 -1.11 -43.87
CA ALA A 186 -6.64 0.24 -43.37
C ALA A 186 -7.62 0.19 -42.17
N ALA A 187 -7.21 0.86 -41.09
CA ALA A 187 -8.00 1.57 -40.07
C ALA A 187 -9.22 0.93 -39.35
N ALA A 188 -9.00 0.73 -38.05
CA ALA A 188 -9.86 1.13 -36.93
C ALA A 188 -11.27 0.52 -36.78
N GLY A 189 -11.35 -0.42 -35.83
CA GLY A 189 -12.60 -0.80 -35.15
C GLY A 189 -13.01 -2.23 -35.45
N GLY A 190 -12.70 -3.18 -34.56
CA GLY A 190 -13.19 -4.55 -34.75
C GLY A 190 -12.54 -5.70 -33.98
N GLY A 191 -11.61 -5.43 -33.05
CA GLY A 191 -10.90 -6.49 -32.31
C GLY A 191 -11.64 -7.08 -31.09
N GLY A 192 -12.95 -6.89 -30.94
CA GLY A 192 -13.66 -7.13 -29.68
C GLY A 192 -13.84 -8.59 -29.22
N ALA A 193 -13.62 -9.59 -30.07
CA ALA A 193 -14.03 -10.98 -29.79
C ALA A 193 -12.88 -11.97 -29.52
N ARG A 194 -11.63 -11.51 -29.42
CA ARG A 194 -10.46 -12.38 -29.14
C ARG A 194 -9.73 -12.09 -27.84
N ASP A 195 -10.20 -11.12 -27.06
CA ASP A 195 -9.60 -10.86 -25.74
C ASP A 195 -10.35 -11.64 -24.65
N PRO A 196 -9.81 -12.75 -24.13
CA PRO A 196 -10.43 -13.50 -23.05
C PRO A 196 -10.67 -12.63 -21.79
N ARG A 197 -9.91 -11.54 -21.61
CA ARG A 197 -10.17 -10.58 -20.52
C ARG A 197 -11.47 -9.80 -20.72
N ARG A 198 -11.80 -9.43 -21.96
CA ARG A 198 -13.03 -8.69 -22.26
C ARG A 198 -14.27 -9.58 -22.11
N ALA A 199 -14.17 -10.84 -22.52
CA ALA A 199 -15.23 -11.83 -22.28
C ALA A 199 -15.47 -12.04 -20.77
N ALA A 200 -14.40 -12.17 -19.98
CA ALA A 200 -14.51 -12.27 -18.52
C ALA A 200 -15.15 -11.01 -17.89
N MET A 201 -14.82 -9.81 -18.37
CA MET A 201 -15.41 -8.55 -17.88
C MET A 201 -16.92 -8.43 -18.19
N MET A 202 -17.39 -8.97 -19.32
CA MET A 202 -18.82 -8.97 -19.66
C MET A 202 -19.65 -9.91 -18.76
N GLN A 203 -19.03 -10.91 -18.13
CA GLN A 203 -19.70 -11.82 -17.20
C GLN A 203 -19.75 -11.30 -15.76
N MET A 204 -19.05 -10.20 -15.45
CA MET A 204 -19.03 -9.61 -14.12
C MET A 204 -20.28 -8.77 -13.88
N SER A 205 -20.72 -8.66 -12.63
CA SER A 205 -21.71 -7.65 -12.23
C SER A 205 -21.13 -6.23 -12.27
N GLU A 206 -21.98 -5.20 -12.40
CA GLU A 206 -21.56 -3.78 -12.34
C GLU A 206 -20.70 -3.50 -11.11
N ARG A 207 -21.12 -4.02 -9.96
CA ARG A 207 -20.42 -3.85 -8.68
C ARG A 207 -19.03 -4.47 -8.72
N GLN A 208 -18.87 -5.67 -9.27
CA GLN A 208 -17.57 -6.33 -9.35
C GLN A 208 -16.61 -5.56 -10.26
N LEU A 209 -17.08 -5.11 -11.42
CA LEU A 209 -16.25 -4.32 -12.33
C LEU A 209 -15.86 -2.97 -11.71
N ALA A 210 -16.81 -2.29 -11.06
CA ALA A 210 -16.55 -1.05 -10.32
C ALA A 210 -15.49 -1.27 -9.23
N MET A 211 -15.64 -2.30 -8.39
CA MET A 211 -14.69 -2.60 -7.32
C MET A 211 -13.30 -2.95 -7.85
N GLN A 212 -13.22 -3.72 -8.94
CA GLN A 212 -11.96 -4.08 -9.57
C GLN A 212 -11.26 -2.85 -10.16
N ALA A 213 -11.99 -1.96 -10.84
CA ALA A 213 -11.45 -0.72 -11.38
C ALA A 213 -10.98 0.24 -10.26
N GLY A 214 -11.79 0.36 -9.20
CA GLY A 214 -11.44 1.11 -7.98
C GLY A 214 -10.13 0.61 -7.36
N MET A 215 -10.02 -0.69 -7.14
CA MET A 215 -8.83 -1.31 -6.55
C MET A 215 -7.62 -1.17 -7.49
N GLY A 216 -7.81 -1.39 -8.79
CA GLY A 216 -6.78 -1.27 -9.81
C GLY A 216 -6.20 0.14 -9.94
N MET A 217 -7.00 1.17 -9.67
CA MET A 217 -6.53 2.57 -9.60
C MET A 217 -5.91 2.91 -8.24
N ALA A 218 -6.53 2.48 -7.14
CA ALA A 218 -6.12 2.83 -5.79
C ALA A 218 -4.76 2.25 -5.40
N PHE A 219 -4.53 0.96 -5.68
CA PHE A 219 -3.31 0.25 -5.27
C PHE A 219 -2.01 0.92 -5.74
N PRO A 220 -1.82 1.21 -7.04
CA PRO A 220 -0.56 1.81 -7.51
C PRO A 220 -0.35 3.21 -6.94
N ILE A 221 -1.41 4.01 -6.82
CA ILE A 221 -1.33 5.37 -6.25
C ILE A 221 -0.97 5.30 -4.78
N TRP A 222 -1.65 4.47 -4.01
CA TRP A 222 -1.36 4.25 -2.59
C TRP A 222 0.07 3.75 -2.38
N TRP A 223 0.53 2.80 -3.19
CA TRP A 223 1.87 2.21 -3.07
C TRP A 223 2.98 3.23 -3.38
N LEU A 224 2.84 4.00 -4.46
CA LEU A 224 3.79 5.06 -4.82
C LEU A 224 3.85 6.16 -3.76
N ALA A 225 2.69 6.61 -3.27
CA ALA A 225 2.63 7.59 -2.20
C ALA A 225 3.24 7.03 -0.90
N SER A 226 2.96 5.77 -0.56
CA SER A 226 3.51 5.09 0.61
C SER A 226 5.03 4.99 0.55
N PHE A 227 5.59 4.73 -0.63
CA PHE A 227 7.04 4.74 -0.85
C PHE A 227 7.64 6.12 -0.57
N GLY A 228 7.01 7.20 -1.05
CA GLY A 228 7.42 8.57 -0.72
C GLY A 228 7.37 8.87 0.77
N ALA A 229 6.27 8.50 1.45
CA ALA A 229 6.12 8.68 2.89
C ALA A 229 7.16 7.86 3.69
N MET A 230 7.50 6.66 3.23
CA MET A 230 8.58 5.84 3.79
C MET A 230 9.93 6.55 3.66
N LEU A 231 10.28 7.05 2.47
CA LEU A 231 11.54 7.79 2.28
C LEU A 231 11.62 9.01 3.18
N TRP A 232 10.53 9.78 3.27
CA TRP A 232 10.46 10.91 4.20
C TRP A 232 10.65 10.47 5.67
N SER A 233 9.99 9.40 6.09
CA SER A 233 10.12 8.84 7.45
C SER A 233 11.57 8.47 7.77
N LEU A 234 12.27 7.81 6.85
CA LEU A 234 13.61 7.27 7.06
C LEU A 234 14.74 8.29 6.84
N MET A 235 14.59 9.17 5.84
CA MET A 235 15.61 10.14 5.47
C MET A 235 15.51 11.43 6.27
N TYR A 236 14.31 11.80 6.72
CA TYR A 236 14.09 13.03 7.48
C TYR A 236 13.78 12.71 8.96
N VAL A 237 12.62 12.12 9.25
CA VAL A 237 12.09 12.02 10.63
C VAL A 237 12.97 11.17 11.54
N ALA A 238 13.41 10.00 11.05
CA ALA A 238 14.32 9.10 11.77
C ALA A 238 15.72 9.70 12.00
N ARG A 239 16.08 10.74 11.24
CA ARG A 239 17.41 11.38 11.31
C ARG A 239 17.45 12.66 12.12
N LEU A 240 16.31 13.14 12.60
CA LEU A 240 16.27 14.27 13.53
C LEU A 240 17.08 13.95 14.80
N PRO A 241 17.77 14.91 15.41
CA PRO A 241 18.40 14.73 16.73
C PRO A 241 17.33 14.72 17.84
N ASN A 242 17.65 14.12 18.98
CA ASN A 242 16.80 14.19 20.18
C ASN A 242 16.93 15.59 20.81
N GLY A 243 15.82 16.20 21.26
CA GLY A 243 15.83 17.55 21.83
C GLY A 243 15.96 18.72 20.83
N GLY A 244 16.18 18.46 19.53
CA GLY A 244 16.19 19.49 18.48
C GLY A 244 17.50 20.28 18.33
N GLU A 245 18.47 20.10 19.22
CA GLU A 245 19.82 20.67 19.13
C GLU A 245 20.74 19.73 18.33
N GLY A 246 21.53 20.28 17.39
CA GLY A 246 22.40 19.52 16.48
C GLY A 246 22.17 19.76 14.98
N LYS A 247 23.25 19.90 14.21
CA LYS A 247 23.21 19.73 12.73
C LYS A 247 22.62 18.35 12.39
N PHE A 248 21.96 18.16 11.24
CA PHE A 248 21.51 16.83 10.77
C PHE A 248 22.63 15.80 10.89
N ARG A 249 22.60 15.04 11.97
CA ARG A 249 23.65 14.12 12.41
C ARG A 249 22.94 12.91 12.95
N THR A 250 23.44 11.74 12.60
CA THR A 250 22.84 10.47 12.99
C THR A 250 22.86 10.20 14.50
N GLY A 251 23.34 11.12 15.37
CA GLY A 251 23.22 11.06 16.84
C GLY A 251 23.98 9.91 17.51
N SER A 252 24.29 8.83 16.78
CA SER A 252 25.04 7.66 17.23
C SER A 252 26.53 7.93 17.44
N HIS A 253 27.01 9.10 17.04
CA HIS A 253 28.41 9.49 17.13
C HIS A 253 28.67 10.58 18.17
N MET A 254 27.62 11.19 18.74
CA MET A 254 27.81 12.23 19.74
C MET A 254 28.21 11.61 21.08
N THR A 255 29.20 12.17 21.76
CA THR A 255 29.57 11.75 23.12
C THR A 255 28.56 12.32 24.13
N PRO A 256 28.42 11.74 25.33
CA PRO A 256 27.56 12.30 26.38
C PRO A 256 27.87 13.78 26.69
N GLU A 257 29.14 14.18 26.55
CA GLU A 257 29.59 15.56 26.72
C GLU A 257 29.10 16.51 25.61
N GLU A 258 29.00 16.03 24.37
CA GLU A 258 28.46 16.81 23.25
C GLU A 258 26.94 17.00 23.39
N ILE A 259 26.23 15.99 23.89
CA ILE A 259 24.80 16.08 24.22
C ILE A 259 24.55 17.08 25.36
N ALA A 260 25.40 17.07 26.39
CA ALA A 260 25.31 17.99 27.52
C ALA A 260 25.63 19.46 27.15
N ARG A 261 26.31 19.69 26.01
CA ARG A 261 26.68 21.03 25.52
C ARG A 261 25.72 21.61 24.46
N GLY A 262 24.69 20.88 24.04
CA GLY A 262 23.66 21.37 23.12
C GLY A 262 24.14 21.69 21.70
N VAL A 263 25.14 20.94 21.18
CA VAL A 263 25.80 21.22 19.88
C VAL A 263 25.16 20.50 18.70
#